data_AF-A0A3N9UWZ0-F1
#
_entry.id   AF-A0A3N9UWZ0-F1
#
_cell.length_a   1.000
_cell.length_b   1.000
_cell.length_c   1.000
_cell.angle_alpha   90.00
_cell.angle_beta   90.00
_cell.angle_gamma   90.00
#
_symmetry.space_group_name_H-M   'P 1'
#
loop_
_entity.id
_entity.type
_entity.pdbx_description
1 polymer ?
#
loop_
_entity_poly.entity_id
_entity_poly.type
_entity_poly.pdbx_seq_one_letter_code
_entity_poly.pdbx_strand_id
1 'polypeptide(L)'
;MPDSGNPKSGNWWLTHVLAPIFVLLLVGIFTAWLTNTGPFEPKAEISYKIETPLKILDEYAIHETNIKINNSSISQLYAQPVCIWNSGKKSIKDLDISYSFNKEYLDKDFSILDVIHNTSPQTGFGHINTIDGTNNSREITYSILNKKDHFTILFLINRLYSIDVNSRTPDLPAIPVTGADPCNCES
;
A
#
# COMPACT_ATOMS: atom_id res chain seq x y z
N MET A 1 -76.92 33.06 7.59
CA MET A 1 -76.72 31.61 7.48
C MET A 1 -75.28 31.39 7.04
N PRO A 2 -74.39 30.88 7.90
CA PRO A 2 -73.03 30.56 7.50
C PRO A 2 -73.01 29.21 6.78
N ASP A 3 -72.46 29.23 5.58
CA ASP A 3 -72.26 28.06 4.74
C ASP A 3 -71.19 27.17 5.38
N SER A 4 -71.58 26.02 5.89
CA SER A 4 -70.67 25.06 6.53
C SER A 4 -69.86 24.36 5.44
N GLY A 5 -68.75 24.96 5.06
CA GLY A 5 -67.77 24.38 4.13
C GLY A 5 -67.32 23.01 4.63
N ASN A 6 -67.76 21.97 3.94
CA ASN A 6 -67.34 20.60 4.17
C ASN A 6 -65.81 20.52 3.96
N PRO A 7 -65.00 20.15 4.97
CA PRO A 7 -63.55 20.06 4.78
C PRO A 7 -63.30 19.00 3.72
N LYS A 8 -62.76 19.43 2.57
CA LYS A 8 -62.28 18.51 1.53
C LYS A 8 -61.37 17.51 2.23
N SER A 9 -61.80 16.25 2.34
CA SER A 9 -61.03 15.12 2.83
C SER A 9 -59.89 14.81 1.85
N GLY A 10 -58.99 15.77 1.67
CA GLY A 10 -57.85 15.68 0.78
C GLY A 10 -56.81 14.80 1.45
N ASN A 11 -56.78 13.54 1.05
CA ASN A 11 -55.63 12.64 1.02
C ASN A 11 -54.61 12.78 2.18
N TRP A 12 -55.09 12.95 3.42
CA TRP A 12 -54.24 13.15 4.60
C TRP A 12 -53.29 11.97 4.84
N TRP A 13 -53.75 10.75 4.57
CA TRP A 13 -52.96 9.51 4.63
C TRP A 13 -51.81 9.48 3.59
N LEU A 14 -52.05 10.09 2.43
CA LEU A 14 -51.11 10.16 1.31
C LEU A 14 -49.94 11.10 1.62
N THR A 15 -50.20 12.20 2.35
CA THR A 15 -49.17 13.15 2.80
C THR A 15 -48.44 12.71 4.07
N HIS A 16 -49.10 12.04 5.02
CA HIS A 16 -48.49 11.76 6.33
C HIS A 16 -47.89 10.36 6.46
N VAL A 17 -48.25 9.41 5.59
CA VAL A 17 -47.74 8.04 5.63
C VAL A 17 -46.92 7.69 4.39
N LEU A 18 -47.44 7.96 3.18
CA LEU A 18 -46.71 7.60 1.96
C LEU A 18 -45.50 8.51 1.69
N ALA A 19 -45.61 9.81 1.95
CA ALA A 19 -44.50 10.73 1.73
C ALA A 19 -43.22 10.36 2.52
N PRO A 20 -43.26 10.10 3.84
CA PRO A 20 -42.05 9.70 4.57
C PRO A 20 -41.48 8.35 4.13
N ILE A 21 -42.34 7.38 3.76
CA ILE A 21 -41.89 6.09 3.21
C ILE A 21 -41.17 6.30 1.87
N PHE A 22 -41.72 7.13 0.98
CA PHE A 22 -41.13 7.43 -0.32
C PHE A 22 -39.79 8.17 -0.18
N VAL A 23 -39.68 9.11 0.77
CA VAL A 23 -38.42 9.80 1.07
C VAL A 23 -37.38 8.81 1.60
N LEU A 24 -37.72 7.92 2.53
CA LEU A 24 -36.79 6.90 3.03
C LEU A 24 -36.34 5.96 1.91
N LEU A 25 -37.25 5.57 1.01
CA LEU A 25 -36.92 4.73 -0.14
C LEU A 25 -35.97 5.45 -1.10
N LEU A 26 -36.22 6.73 -1.42
CA LEU A 26 -35.35 7.55 -2.26
C LEU A 26 -33.97 7.75 -1.63
N VAL A 27 -33.90 8.01 -0.33
CA VAL A 27 -32.62 8.12 0.40
C VAL A 27 -31.87 6.78 0.37
N GLY A 28 -32.56 5.66 0.54
CA GLY A 28 -31.99 4.32 0.42
C GLY A 28 -31.43 4.04 -0.97
N ILE A 29 -32.18 4.40 -2.03
CA ILE A 29 -31.73 4.25 -3.42
C ILE A 29 -30.53 5.15 -3.69
N PHE A 30 -30.57 6.42 -3.27
CA PHE A 30 -29.48 7.37 -3.49
C PHE A 30 -28.20 7.00 -2.76
N THR A 31 -28.30 6.48 -1.53
CA THR A 31 -27.14 5.98 -0.77
C THR A 31 -26.57 4.71 -1.37
N ALA A 32 -27.41 3.76 -1.81
CA ALA A 32 -26.98 2.58 -2.56
C ALA A 32 -26.32 2.95 -3.89
N TRP A 33 -26.86 3.94 -4.60
CA TRP A 33 -26.26 4.48 -5.84
C TRP A 33 -24.92 5.15 -5.57
N LEU A 34 -24.81 6.01 -4.56
CA LEU A 34 -23.54 6.66 -4.20
C LEU A 34 -22.44 5.66 -3.81
N THR A 35 -22.80 4.58 -3.13
CA THR A 35 -21.86 3.55 -2.67
C THR A 35 -21.44 2.57 -3.76
N ASN A 36 -22.34 2.21 -4.69
CA ASN A 36 -22.06 1.20 -5.72
C ASN A 36 -21.73 1.78 -7.11
N THR A 37 -22.27 2.94 -7.46
CA THR A 37 -22.23 3.49 -8.83
C THR A 37 -22.01 5.00 -8.89
N GLY A 38 -21.81 5.66 -7.75
CA GLY A 38 -21.61 7.10 -7.68
C GLY A 38 -20.33 7.56 -8.39
N PRO A 39 -20.17 8.87 -8.63
CA PRO A 39 -19.06 9.45 -9.39
C PRO A 39 -17.67 9.30 -8.73
N PHE A 40 -17.60 8.64 -7.57
CA PHE A 40 -16.35 8.30 -6.93
C PHE A 40 -15.83 7.01 -7.53
N GLU A 41 -15.18 7.11 -8.70
CA GLU A 41 -14.49 5.97 -9.27
C GLU A 41 -13.53 5.37 -8.22
N PRO A 42 -13.50 4.03 -8.08
CA PRO A 42 -12.59 3.37 -7.17
C PRO A 42 -11.15 3.76 -7.52
N LYS A 43 -10.53 4.60 -6.67
CA LYS A 43 -9.14 5.03 -6.86
C LYS A 43 -8.18 3.88 -6.61
N ALA A 44 -7.16 3.79 -7.42
CA ALA A 44 -5.96 3.04 -7.11
C ALA A 44 -5.17 3.83 -6.06
N GLU A 45 -4.57 3.12 -5.11
CA GLU A 45 -3.78 3.74 -4.05
C GLU A 45 -2.71 2.73 -3.60
N ILE A 46 -1.48 3.21 -3.46
CA ILE A 46 -0.37 2.41 -2.96
C ILE A 46 -0.02 2.94 -1.58
N SER A 47 0.04 2.03 -0.63
CA SER A 47 0.57 2.33 0.69
C SER A 47 1.81 1.48 0.94
N TYR A 48 2.72 2.01 1.75
CA TYR A 48 3.92 1.29 2.15
C TYR A 48 4.25 1.49 3.62
N LYS A 49 5.03 0.55 4.15
CA LYS A 49 5.58 0.58 5.50
C LYS A 49 7.01 0.06 5.46
N ILE A 50 7.93 0.82 6.06
CA ILE A 50 9.30 0.38 6.31
C ILE A 50 9.28 -0.25 7.70
N GLU A 51 9.58 -1.55 7.78
CA GLU A 51 9.58 -2.27 9.05
C GLU A 51 10.88 -2.04 9.81
N THR A 52 10.91 -2.45 11.08
CA THR A 52 12.15 -2.39 11.86
C THR A 52 13.18 -3.35 11.27
N PRO A 53 14.39 -2.88 10.90
CA PRO A 53 15.40 -3.77 10.37
C PRO A 53 15.86 -4.81 11.38
N LEU A 54 16.05 -6.04 10.90
CA LEU A 54 16.62 -7.15 11.66
C LEU A 54 18.14 -7.16 11.47
N LYS A 55 18.88 -7.08 12.58
CA LYS A 55 20.34 -7.27 12.55
C LYS A 55 20.64 -8.76 12.46
N ILE A 56 21.17 -9.21 11.32
CA ILE A 56 21.55 -10.61 11.08
C ILE A 56 22.97 -10.87 11.58
N LEU A 57 23.88 -9.92 11.33
CA LEU A 57 25.28 -10.01 11.70
C LEU A 57 25.71 -8.81 12.53
N ASP A 58 26.37 -9.09 13.65
CA ASP A 58 26.97 -8.08 14.50
C ASP A 58 28.49 -8.25 14.57
N GLU A 59 29.21 -7.17 14.27
CA GLU A 59 30.67 -7.10 14.34
C GLU A 59 31.21 -7.48 15.73
N TYR A 60 30.43 -7.26 16.79
CA TYR A 60 30.80 -7.63 18.16
C TYR A 60 30.49 -9.09 18.52
N ALA A 61 29.52 -9.71 17.84
CA ALA A 61 29.10 -11.08 18.13
C ALA A 61 30.05 -12.12 17.53
N ILE A 62 30.80 -11.76 16.49
CA ILE A 62 31.72 -12.66 15.82
C ILE A 62 33.13 -12.10 15.91
N HIS A 63 33.84 -12.47 16.97
CA HIS A 63 35.27 -12.22 17.05
C HIS A 63 35.94 -12.87 15.82
N GLU A 64 36.55 -12.04 14.97
CA GLU A 64 37.49 -12.41 13.89
C GLU A 64 36.94 -13.10 12.63
N THR A 65 35.64 -13.36 12.50
CA THR A 65 35.11 -13.99 11.28
C THR A 65 34.71 -12.94 10.23
N ASN A 66 35.57 -12.75 9.22
CA ASN A 66 35.23 -11.95 8.05
C ASN A 66 34.31 -12.75 7.12
N ILE A 67 33.01 -12.43 7.12
CA ILE A 67 32.10 -12.94 6.10
C ILE A 67 32.35 -12.17 4.81
N LYS A 68 32.59 -12.90 3.71
CA LYS A 68 32.69 -12.32 2.38
C LYS A 68 31.44 -12.64 1.59
N ILE A 69 30.76 -11.61 1.10
CA ILE A 69 29.67 -11.73 0.13
C ILE A 69 30.13 -11.04 -1.14
N ASN A 70 30.10 -11.76 -2.27
CA ASN A 70 30.56 -11.23 -3.58
C ASN A 70 31.96 -10.59 -3.52
N ASN A 71 32.89 -11.23 -2.82
CA ASN A 71 34.28 -10.79 -2.54
C ASN A 71 34.44 -9.52 -1.68
N SER A 72 33.35 -8.91 -1.21
CA SER A 72 33.37 -7.79 -0.27
C SER A 72 33.35 -8.28 1.18
N SER A 73 34.27 -7.77 2.00
CA SER A 73 34.27 -8.04 3.44
C SER A 73 33.16 -7.24 4.10
N ILE A 74 32.24 -7.91 4.80
CA ILE A 74 31.15 -7.26 5.52
C ILE A 74 31.29 -7.49 7.02
N SER A 75 31.31 -6.39 7.79
CA SER A 75 31.33 -6.46 9.27
C SER A 75 29.94 -6.49 9.88
N GLN A 76 28.94 -6.01 9.14
CA GLN A 76 27.55 -5.93 9.57
C GLN A 76 26.63 -6.38 8.44
N LEU A 77 25.49 -6.96 8.81
CA LEU A 77 24.46 -7.40 7.88
C LEU A 77 23.08 -7.17 8.50
N TYR A 78 22.22 -6.50 7.76
CA TYR A 78 20.87 -6.18 8.16
C TYR A 78 19.89 -6.67 7.09
N ALA A 79 18.74 -7.14 7.56
CA ALA A 79 17.56 -7.41 6.77
C ALA A 79 16.60 -6.24 6.99
N GLN A 80 16.34 -5.45 5.96
CA GLN A 80 15.43 -4.30 6.02
C GLN A 80 14.17 -4.62 5.20
N PRO A 81 13.05 -4.96 5.86
CA PRO A 81 11.79 -5.23 5.16
C PRO A 81 11.11 -3.93 4.79
N VAL A 82 10.51 -3.91 3.60
CA VAL A 82 9.61 -2.87 3.12
C VAL A 82 8.36 -3.57 2.59
N CYS A 83 7.23 -3.33 3.24
CA CYS A 83 5.95 -3.85 2.76
C CYS A 83 5.22 -2.80 1.93
N ILE A 84 4.62 -3.25 0.82
CA ILE A 84 3.79 -2.45 -0.07
C ILE A 84 2.48 -3.19 -0.34
N TRP A 85 1.38 -2.46 -0.38
CA TRP A 85 0.08 -3.02 -0.70
C TRP A 85 -0.81 -2.03 -1.45
N ASN A 86 -1.83 -2.57 -2.11
CA ASN A 86 -2.87 -1.77 -2.75
C ASN A 86 -3.97 -1.46 -1.72
N SER A 87 -3.90 -0.27 -1.11
CA SER A 87 -4.94 0.27 -0.22
C SER A 87 -6.18 0.74 -0.98
N GLY A 88 -6.08 0.86 -2.30
CA GLY A 88 -7.14 1.29 -3.18
C GLY A 88 -8.21 0.23 -3.42
N LYS A 89 -9.15 0.57 -4.32
CA LYS A 89 -10.25 -0.33 -4.71
C LYS A 89 -10.05 -0.98 -6.10
N LYS A 90 -9.03 -0.56 -6.85
CA LYS A 90 -8.75 -0.97 -8.23
C LYS A 90 -7.37 -1.60 -8.34
N SER A 91 -7.23 -2.68 -9.12
CA SER A 91 -5.93 -3.28 -9.41
C SER A 91 -5.03 -2.28 -10.15
N ILE A 92 -3.75 -2.28 -9.79
CA ILE A 92 -2.72 -1.45 -10.41
C ILE A 92 -1.98 -2.33 -11.40
N LYS A 93 -1.77 -1.84 -12.63
CA LYS A 93 -0.97 -2.52 -13.65
C LYS A 93 0.35 -1.77 -13.81
N ASP A 94 1.41 -2.50 -14.13
CA ASP A 94 2.73 -1.97 -14.41
C ASP A 94 3.23 -1.04 -13.29
N LEU A 95 3.08 -1.51 -12.05
CA LEU A 95 3.45 -0.80 -10.84
C LEU A 95 4.98 -0.68 -10.77
N ASP A 96 5.49 0.52 -10.96
CA ASP A 96 6.91 0.81 -10.88
C ASP A 96 7.25 1.55 -9.58
N ILE A 97 8.08 0.92 -8.74
CA ILE A 97 8.54 1.46 -7.46
C ILE A 97 10.07 1.60 -7.47
N SER A 98 10.54 2.76 -7.06
CA SER A 98 11.94 3.06 -6.80
C SER A 98 12.22 3.12 -5.30
N TYR A 99 13.27 2.41 -4.89
CA TYR A 99 13.83 2.44 -3.54
C TYR A 99 15.18 3.13 -3.60
N SER A 100 15.40 4.13 -2.75
CA SER A 100 16.68 4.82 -2.64
C SER A 100 17.09 4.89 -1.19
N PHE A 101 18.29 4.43 -0.87
CA PHE A 101 18.88 4.64 0.44
C PHE A 101 19.54 6.03 0.44
N ASN A 102 19.23 6.87 1.44
CA ASN A 102 19.56 8.30 1.43
C ASN A 102 21.04 8.56 1.11
N LYS A 103 21.29 9.21 -0.02
CA LYS A 103 22.61 9.43 -0.63
C LYS A 103 23.51 10.37 0.17
N GLU A 104 22.95 11.25 0.99
CA GLU A 104 23.71 12.27 1.73
C GLU A 104 24.64 11.67 2.78
N TYR A 105 24.36 10.45 3.24
CA TYR A 105 25.12 9.77 4.28
C TYR A 105 25.75 8.46 3.83
N LEU A 106 25.70 8.15 2.52
CA LEU A 106 26.23 6.89 2.03
C LEU A 106 27.74 6.89 2.10
N ASP A 107 28.23 6.11 3.05
CA ASP A 107 29.62 5.71 3.07
C ASP A 107 29.95 4.95 1.78
N LYS A 108 31.19 5.10 1.31
CA LYS A 108 31.68 4.43 0.08
C LYS A 108 31.50 2.92 0.12
N ASP A 109 31.37 2.35 1.31
CA ASP A 109 31.27 0.93 1.55
C ASP A 109 29.83 0.43 1.63
N PHE A 110 28.80 1.29 1.56
CA PHE A 110 27.41 0.82 1.56
C PHE A 110 27.09 0.01 0.30
N SER A 111 26.38 -1.09 0.47
CA SER A 111 25.89 -1.90 -0.64
C SER A 111 24.59 -2.62 -0.27
N ILE A 112 23.66 -2.60 -1.23
CA ILE A 112 22.57 -3.57 -1.28
C ILE A 112 23.16 -4.88 -1.82
N LEU A 113 23.23 -5.88 -0.96
CA LEU A 113 23.86 -7.17 -1.23
C LEU A 113 22.91 -8.11 -1.96
N ASP A 114 21.62 -8.08 -1.58
CA ASP A 114 20.58 -8.89 -2.19
C ASP A 114 19.20 -8.26 -1.99
N VAL A 115 18.24 -8.67 -2.82
CA VAL A 115 16.84 -8.22 -2.78
C VAL A 115 15.94 -9.44 -2.91
N ILE A 116 15.22 -9.75 -1.84
CA ILE A 116 14.31 -10.90 -1.79
C ILE A 116 12.87 -10.40 -1.84
N HIS A 117 12.04 -11.01 -2.67
CA HIS A 117 10.63 -10.66 -2.83
C HIS A 117 9.75 -11.74 -2.21
N ASN A 118 8.83 -11.34 -1.35
CA ASN A 118 7.79 -12.19 -0.80
C ASN A 118 6.42 -11.60 -1.14
N THR A 119 5.62 -12.31 -1.92
CA THR A 119 4.31 -11.84 -2.38
C THR A 119 3.19 -12.60 -1.69
N SER A 120 2.10 -11.89 -1.41
CA SER A 120 0.88 -12.46 -0.86
C SER A 120 -0.33 -11.95 -1.65
N PRO A 121 -1.02 -12.82 -2.40
CA PRO A 121 -0.71 -14.25 -2.61
C PRO A 121 0.60 -14.50 -3.37
N GLN A 122 1.22 -15.67 -3.17
CA GLN A 122 2.47 -16.04 -3.88
C GLN A 122 2.31 -16.01 -5.40
N THR A 123 1.12 -16.33 -5.89
CA THR A 123 0.74 -16.27 -7.30
C THR A 123 -0.24 -15.12 -7.53
N GLY A 124 0.02 -14.25 -8.50
CA GLY A 124 -0.95 -13.19 -8.86
C GLY A 124 -0.33 -11.89 -9.36
N PHE A 125 0.97 -11.69 -9.13
CA PHE A 125 1.70 -10.46 -9.43
C PHE A 125 2.26 -10.40 -10.87
N GLY A 126 2.13 -11.49 -11.63
CA GLY A 126 2.72 -11.63 -12.96
C GLY A 126 4.25 -11.66 -12.91
N HIS A 127 4.89 -10.96 -13.84
CA HIS A 127 6.35 -10.83 -13.85
C HIS A 127 6.78 -9.68 -12.91
N ILE A 128 7.83 -9.96 -12.14
CA ILE A 128 8.53 -8.99 -11.30
C ILE A 128 9.89 -8.74 -11.97
N ASN A 129 10.12 -7.51 -12.40
CA ASN A 129 11.38 -7.09 -13.01
C ASN A 129 12.12 -6.21 -12.03
N THR A 130 13.31 -6.64 -11.62
CA THR A 130 14.21 -5.84 -10.80
C THR A 130 15.32 -5.30 -11.68
N ILE A 131 15.41 -3.98 -11.76
CA ILE A 131 16.49 -3.27 -12.45
C ILE A 131 17.45 -2.78 -11.37
N ASP A 132 18.67 -3.31 -11.41
CA ASP A 132 19.76 -2.81 -10.59
C ASP A 132 20.14 -1.41 -11.05
N GLY A 133 19.87 -0.42 -10.20
CA GLY A 133 20.29 0.97 -10.40
C GLY A 133 21.73 1.17 -9.96
N THR A 134 21.96 2.14 -9.06
CA THR A 134 23.25 2.31 -8.38
C THR A 134 23.36 1.38 -7.16
N ASN A 135 24.52 1.30 -6.51
CA ASN A 135 24.74 0.45 -5.32
C ASN A 135 23.76 0.69 -4.16
N ASN A 136 23.04 1.81 -4.21
CA ASN A 136 22.13 2.33 -3.20
C ASN A 136 20.69 2.53 -3.66
N SER A 137 20.35 2.10 -4.87
CA SER A 137 18.99 2.20 -5.38
C SER A 137 18.58 0.94 -6.10
N ARG A 138 17.30 0.62 -6.02
CA ARG A 138 16.70 -0.48 -6.75
C ARG A 138 15.38 -0.02 -7.33
N GLU A 139 15.14 -0.44 -8.56
CA GLU A 139 13.91 -0.17 -9.28
C GLU A 139 13.22 -1.49 -9.52
N ILE A 140 11.95 -1.59 -9.14
CA ILE A 140 11.20 -2.83 -9.23
C ILE A 140 9.86 -2.54 -9.88
N THR A 141 9.61 -3.23 -10.98
CA THR A 141 8.34 -3.19 -11.70
C THR A 141 7.56 -4.47 -11.46
N TYR A 142 6.33 -4.33 -10.96
CA TYR A 142 5.35 -5.41 -10.79
C TYR A 142 4.30 -5.31 -11.88
N SER A 143 4.07 -6.40 -12.62
CA SER A 143 3.10 -6.40 -13.73
C SER A 143 1.68 -6.05 -13.24
N ILE A 144 1.30 -6.56 -12.07
CA ILE A 144 -0.01 -6.27 -11.48
C ILE A 144 0.05 -6.34 -9.95
N LEU A 145 -0.71 -5.47 -9.30
CA LEU A 145 -0.99 -5.49 -7.87
C LEU A 145 -2.51 -5.40 -7.67
N ASN A 146 -3.16 -6.51 -7.33
CA ASN A 146 -4.60 -6.50 -7.14
C ASN A 146 -4.99 -5.84 -5.83
N LYS A 147 -6.27 -5.57 -5.69
CA LYS A 147 -6.84 -5.07 -4.45
C LYS A 147 -6.57 -6.07 -3.31
N LYS A 148 -6.08 -5.57 -2.16
CA LYS A 148 -5.68 -6.35 -0.97
C LYS A 148 -4.41 -7.20 -1.12
N ASP A 149 -3.85 -7.31 -2.32
CA ASP A 149 -2.56 -7.95 -2.50
C ASP A 149 -1.49 -7.08 -1.83
N HIS A 150 -0.49 -7.74 -1.27
CA HIS A 150 0.67 -7.08 -0.70
C HIS A 150 1.94 -7.86 -1.01
N PHE A 151 3.06 -7.16 -0.99
CA PHE A 151 4.37 -7.76 -1.14
C PHE A 151 5.35 -7.12 -0.19
N THR A 152 6.24 -7.93 0.34
CA THR A 152 7.35 -7.49 1.18
C THR A 152 8.63 -7.69 0.40
N ILE A 153 9.42 -6.63 0.30
CA ILE A 153 10.78 -6.69 -0.21
C ILE A 153 11.71 -6.68 0.99
N LEU A 154 12.59 -7.66 1.05
CA LEU A 154 13.64 -7.73 2.04
C LEU A 154 14.96 -7.32 1.39
N PHE A 155 15.47 -6.17 1.78
CA PHE A 155 16.79 -5.71 1.39
C PHE A 155 17.83 -6.29 2.35
N LEU A 156 18.79 -7.04 1.82
CA LEU A 156 20.00 -7.39 2.57
C LEU A 156 21.04 -6.29 2.35
N ILE A 157 21.38 -5.59 3.43
CA ILE A 157 22.27 -4.43 3.39
C ILE A 157 23.37 -4.56 4.44
N ASN A 158 24.54 -4.00 4.16
CA ASN A 158 25.69 -4.07 5.08
C ASN A 158 25.78 -2.93 6.09
N ARG A 159 24.86 -1.94 6.02
CA ARG A 159 24.75 -0.83 6.97
C ARG A 159 23.33 -0.29 6.96
N LEU A 160 22.85 0.22 8.10
CA LEU A 160 21.51 0.81 8.20
C LEU A 160 21.49 2.24 7.65
N TYR A 161 20.53 2.51 6.79
CA TYR A 161 20.20 3.84 6.28
C TYR A 161 18.68 3.97 6.13
N SER A 162 18.20 5.21 6.09
CA SER A 162 16.82 5.50 5.74
C SER A 162 16.55 5.13 4.27
N ILE A 163 15.41 4.48 4.03
CA ILE A 163 14.92 4.18 2.69
C ILE A 163 13.86 5.20 2.31
N ASP A 164 14.00 5.77 1.13
CA ASP A 164 12.96 6.52 0.44
C ASP A 164 12.27 5.59 -0.57
N VAL A 165 10.95 5.47 -0.44
CA VAL A 165 10.11 4.67 -1.34
C VAL A 165 9.28 5.62 -2.19
N ASN A 166 9.46 5.54 -3.52
CA ASN A 166 8.77 6.40 -4.47
C ASN A 166 8.09 5.54 -5.54
N SER A 167 6.82 5.83 -5.83
CA SER A 167 6.16 5.29 -7.02
C SER A 167 6.50 6.16 -8.22
N ARG A 168 6.86 5.53 -9.33
CA ARG A 168 7.04 6.17 -10.64
C ARG A 168 5.85 5.96 -11.57
N THR A 169 4.83 5.25 -11.06
CA THR A 169 3.58 5.03 -11.79
C THR A 169 2.80 6.35 -11.86
N PRO A 170 2.35 6.78 -13.06
CA PRO A 170 1.61 8.04 -13.22
C PRO A 170 0.40 8.14 -12.29
N ASP A 171 0.22 9.32 -11.68
CA ASP A 171 -0.90 9.67 -10.80
C ASP A 171 -1.10 8.75 -9.58
N LEU A 172 -0.08 7.98 -9.20
CA LEU A 172 -0.19 6.97 -8.16
C LEU A 172 0.99 7.07 -7.17
N PRO A 173 1.00 8.07 -6.28
CA PRO A 173 2.06 8.20 -5.28
C PRO A 173 2.03 7.04 -4.27
N ALA A 174 3.20 6.67 -3.76
CA ALA A 174 3.33 5.73 -2.65
C ALA A 174 3.17 6.47 -1.32
N ILE A 175 2.23 6.03 -0.48
CA ILE A 175 1.87 6.74 0.76
C ILE A 175 2.47 6.00 1.97
N PRO A 176 3.30 6.66 2.80
CA PRO A 176 3.82 6.04 4.02
C PRO A 176 2.72 5.87 5.06
N VAL A 177 2.69 4.72 5.74
CA VAL A 177 1.71 4.43 6.80
C VAL A 177 2.42 4.23 8.14
N THR A 178 1.93 4.92 9.18
CA THR A 178 2.45 4.87 10.55
C THR A 178 1.57 4.08 11.52
N GLY A 179 0.51 3.42 11.02
CA GLY A 179 -0.55 2.77 11.81
C GLY A 179 -0.69 1.25 11.58
N ALA A 180 -1.91 0.73 11.79
CA ALA A 180 -2.22 -0.70 11.73
C ALA A 180 -1.81 -1.34 10.40
N ASP A 181 -1.25 -2.55 10.51
CA ASP A 181 -0.42 -3.18 9.49
C ASP A 181 -1.21 -4.25 8.70
N PRO A 182 -1.48 -4.06 7.40
CA PRO A 182 -2.05 -5.13 6.57
C PRO A 182 -1.02 -6.22 6.23
N CYS A 183 0.27 -5.99 6.51
CA CYS A 183 1.37 -6.93 6.29
C CYS A 183 1.68 -7.78 7.53
N ASN A 184 1.09 -7.47 8.68
CA ASN A 184 1.00 -8.40 9.81
C ASN A 184 -0.01 -9.51 9.48
N CYS A 185 0.38 -10.39 8.57
CA CYS A 185 -0.16 -11.73 8.54
C CYS A 185 0.51 -12.49 9.68
N GLU A 186 0.01 -12.35 10.91
CA GLU A 186 0.18 -13.42 11.88
C GLU A 186 -0.43 -14.68 11.24
N SER A 187 0.44 -15.54 10.73
CA SER A 187 0.14 -16.92 10.36
C SER A 187 0.23 -17.81 11.59
#